data_AF-A0A6S7LAY9-F1
#
_entry.id   AF-A0A6S7LAY9-F1
#
_cell.length_a   1.000
_cell.length_b   1.000
_cell.length_c   1.000
_cell.angle_alpha   90.00
_cell.angle_beta   90.00
_cell.angle_gamma   90.00
#
_symmetry.space_group_name_H-M   'P 1'
#
loop_
_entity.id
_entity.type
_entity.pdbx_description
1 polymer ?
#
loop_
_entity_poly.entity_id
_entity_poly.type
_entity_poly.pdbx_seq_one_letter_code
_entity_poly.pdbx_strand_id
1 'polypeptide(L)' 'MDSFGKVVCICADGFKGKRCKIAVTNCNTKPCNEGKCKVDDGKVKCSCGKKYMGEYCEIKVFILERKTSVFYN' A
#
# COMPACT_ATOMS: atom_id res chain seq x y z
N MET A 1 22.89 16.72 -5.53
CA MET A 1 21.96 16.53 -4.40
C MET A 1 20.84 17.51 -4.61
N ASP A 2 19.67 17.04 -5.06
CA ASP A 2 18.46 17.84 -5.13
C ASP A 2 17.45 17.33 -4.11
N SER A 3 16.87 18.26 -3.38
CA SER A 3 16.00 18.01 -2.22
C SER A 3 14.59 17.53 -2.58
N PHE A 4 14.29 17.20 -3.85
CA PHE A 4 12.91 16.84 -4.28
C PHE A 4 12.80 15.73 -5.36
N GLY A 5 13.78 14.83 -5.47
CA GLY A 5 13.70 13.67 -6.37
C GLY A 5 13.51 12.35 -5.61
N LYS A 6 12.28 11.98 -5.21
CA LYS A 6 12.03 10.59 -4.79
C LYS A 6 12.13 9.69 -6.02
N VAL A 7 13.28 9.01 -6.17
CA VAL A 7 13.40 7.92 -7.15
C VAL A 7 12.44 6.81 -6.75
N VAL A 8 11.38 6.64 -7.52
CA VAL A 8 10.44 5.53 -7.41
C VAL A 8 10.90 4.47 -8.40
N CYS A 9 11.21 3.27 -7.89
CA CYS A 9 11.46 2.12 -8.75
C CYS A 9 10.12 1.52 -9.17
N ILE A 10 9.91 1.38 -10.48
CA ILE A 10 8.86 0.51 -11.03
C ILE A 10 9.42 -0.92 -10.94
N CYS A 11 8.77 -1.77 -10.16
CA CYS A 11 9.21 -3.14 -9.98
C CYS A 11 8.68 -4.05 -11.08
N ALA A 12 9.47 -5.07 -11.42
CA ALA A 12 8.99 -6.18 -12.24
C ALA A 12 7.92 -6.97 -11.49
N ASP A 13 7.08 -7.69 -12.24
CA ASP A 13 6.03 -8.53 -11.69
C ASP A 13 6.57 -9.47 -10.60
N GLY A 14 5.90 -9.51 -9.46
CA GLY A 14 6.30 -10.32 -8.31
C GLY A 14 7.42 -9.73 -7.46
N PHE A 15 7.80 -8.46 -7.63
CA PHE A 15 8.76 -7.77 -6.76
C PHE A 15 8.21 -6.47 -6.19
N LYS A 16 8.63 -6.11 -4.97
CA LYS A 16 8.22 -4.86 -4.30
C LYS A 16 9.33 -4.18 -3.49
N GLY A 17 8.98 -3.02 -2.93
CA GLY A 17 9.80 -2.23 -2.03
C GLY A 17 10.62 -1.15 -2.75
N LYS A 18 11.25 -0.25 -1.99
CA LYS A 18 11.94 0.95 -2.53
C LYS A 18 12.97 0.66 -3.62
N ARG A 19 13.54 -0.56 -3.65
CA ARG A 19 14.54 -1.01 -4.62
C ARG A 19 14.17 -2.34 -5.30
N CYS A 20 12.89 -2.75 -5.25
CA CYS A 20 12.41 -3.98 -5.87
C CYS A 20 13.16 -5.27 -5.46
N LYS A 21 13.68 -5.31 -4.22
CA LYS A 21 14.46 -6.45 -3.71
C LYS A 21 13.62 -7.50 -2.98
N ILE A 22 12.33 -7.25 -2.79
CA ILE A 22 11.45 -8.12 -2.01
C ILE A 22 10.60 -8.93 -2.98
N ALA A 23 10.82 -10.23 -3.05
CA ALA A 23 10.00 -11.14 -3.85
C ALA A 23 8.64 -11.36 -3.19
N VAL A 24 7.58 -11.22 -3.98
CA VAL A 24 6.18 -11.40 -3.61
C VAL A 24 5.69 -12.68 -4.29
N THR A 25 5.87 -13.80 -3.61
CA THR A 25 5.49 -15.12 -4.13
C THR A 25 4.15 -15.59 -3.57
N ASN A 26 3.81 -15.22 -2.34
CA ASN A 26 2.57 -15.62 -1.67
C ASN A 26 2.29 -14.72 -0.45
N CYS A 27 1.22 -15.01 0.28
CA CYS A 27 0.88 -14.26 1.49
C CYS A 27 1.78 -14.54 2.71
N ASN A 28 2.58 -15.61 2.69
CA ASN A 28 3.48 -15.95 3.81
C ASN A 28 4.64 -14.96 3.93
N THR A 29 5.03 -14.32 2.81
CA THR A 29 6.04 -13.23 2.82
C THR A 29 5.49 -11.92 3.39
N LYS A 30 4.23 -11.89 3.83
CA LYS A 30 3.51 -10.71 4.36
C LYS A 30 3.65 -9.50 3.42
N PRO A 31 3.20 -9.63 2.16
CA PRO A 31 3.39 -8.59 1.16
C PRO A 31 2.49 -7.37 1.39
N CYS A 32 1.33 -7.52 2.04
CA CYS A 32 0.47 -6.39 2.38
C CYS A 32 0.90 -5.77 3.70
N ASN A 33 0.99 -4.44 3.78
CA ASN A 33 1.25 -3.74 5.04
C ASN A 33 -0.02 -3.68 5.89
N GLU A 34 -0.96 -2.80 5.53
CA GLU A 34 -2.17 -2.52 6.31
C GLU A 34 -3.41 -3.02 5.58
N GLY A 35 -3.45 -4.34 5.34
CA GLY A 35 -4.49 -4.98 4.56
C GLY A 35 -4.50 -6.50 4.65
N LYS A 36 -5.56 -7.11 4.13
CA LYS A 36 -5.68 -8.57 4.03
C LYS A 36 -5.03 -9.06 2.74
N CYS A 37 -4.17 -10.06 2.85
CA CYS A 37 -3.58 -10.73 1.71
C CYS A 37 -4.44 -11.90 1.25
N LYS A 38 -4.60 -12.05 -0.07
CA LYS A 38 -5.11 -13.27 -0.71
C LYS A 38 -4.31 -13.58 -1.97
N VAL A 39 -4.27 -14.85 -2.35
CA VAL A 39 -3.76 -15.26 -3.67
C VAL A 39 -4.97 -15.47 -4.58
N ASP A 40 -4.94 -14.85 -5.76
CA ASP A 40 -6.01 -14.87 -6.76
C ASP A 40 -5.36 -15.08 -8.13
N ASP A 41 -5.70 -16.18 -8.80
CA ASP A 41 -5.09 -16.59 -10.08
C ASP A 41 -3.54 -16.62 -10.02
N GLY A 42 -2.99 -17.19 -8.95
CA GLY A 42 -1.54 -17.25 -8.73
C GLY A 42 -0.86 -15.92 -8.39
N LYS A 43 -1.60 -14.80 -8.35
CA LYS A 43 -1.07 -13.48 -8.01
C LYS A 43 -1.48 -13.07 -6.60
N VAL A 44 -0.60 -12.38 -5.90
CA VAL A 44 -0.92 -11.77 -4.60
C VAL A 44 -1.81 -10.55 -4.84
N LYS A 45 -2.91 -10.46 -4.09
CA LYS A 45 -3.77 -9.26 -4.03
C LYS A 45 -3.94 -8.81 -2.58
N CYS A 46 -3.76 -7.51 -2.36
CA CYS A 46 -3.99 -6.89 -1.06
C CYS A 46 -5.33 -6.15 -1.04
N SER A 47 -6.16 -6.45 -0.04
CA SER A 47 -7.37 -5.69 0.28
C SER A 47 -7.06 -4.72 1.41
N CYS A 48 -6.85 -3.44 1.07
CA CYS A 48 -6.39 -2.43 2.03
C CYS A 48 -7.49 -2.01 3.01
N GLY A 49 -7.07 -1.67 4.23
CA GLY A 49 -7.95 -1.04 5.21
C GLY A 49 -8.37 0.38 4.78
N LYS A 50 -9.42 0.93 5.41
CA LYS A 50 -10.04 2.22 5.03
C LYS A 50 -9.04 3.37 4.84
N LYS A 51 -7.91 3.40 5.55
CA LYS A 51 -6.94 4.51 5.54
C LYS A 51 -5.67 4.20 4.73
N TYR A 52 -5.69 3.18 3.88
CA TYR A 52 -4.52 2.73 3.13
C TYR A 52 -4.86 2.40 1.67
N MET A 53 -3.91 2.63 0.78
CA MET A 53 -4.00 2.32 -0.64
C MET A 53 -2.62 1.91 -1.21
N GLY A 54 -2.57 1.62 -2.50
CA GLY A 54 -1.40 1.05 -3.17
C GLY A 54 -1.55 -0.46 -3.35
N GLU A 55 -0.72 -1.05 -4.21
CA GLU A 55 -0.73 -2.49 -4.51
C GLU A 55 -0.50 -3.34 -3.24
N TYR A 56 0.28 -2.81 -2.31
CA TYR A 56 0.69 -3.48 -1.07
C TYR A 56 0.20 -2.74 0.18
N CYS A 57 -0.78 -1.84 0.05
CA CYS A 57 -1.33 -1.02 1.13
C CYS A 57 -0.26 -0.18 1.87
N GLU A 58 0.75 0.27 1.14
CA GLU A 58 1.90 1.01 1.65
C GLU A 58 1.68 2.51 1.76
N ILE A 59 0.62 3.02 1.13
CA ILE A 59 0.32 4.46 1.10
C ILE A 59 -0.80 4.74 2.11
N LYS A 60 -0.49 5.49 3.17
CA LYS A 60 -1.50 5.97 4.13
C LYS A 60 -2.27 7.13 3.51
N VAL A 61 -3.59 6.97 3.39
CA VAL A 61 -4.50 8.00 2.92
C VAL A 61 -5.04 8.76 4.13
N PHE A 62 -4.82 10.07 4.16
CA PHE A 62 -5.49 10.94 5.10
C PHE A 62 -6.92 11.13 4.62
N ILE A 63 -7.81 10.20 4.98
CA ILE A 63 -9.22 10.51 4.96
C ILE A 63 -9.38 11.65 5.95
N LEU A 64 -9.63 12.85 5.43
CA LEU A 64 -10.11 13.96 6.24
C LEU A 64 -11.44 13.48 6.80
N GLU A 65 -11.40 12.85 7.97
CA GLU A 65 -12.58 12.65 8.78
C GLU A 65 -12.92 14.03 9.31
N ARG A 66 -13.54 14.84 8.42
CA ARG A 66 -14.41 15.92 8.83
C ARG A 66 -15.41 15.26 9.76
N LYS A 67 -15.09 15.22 11.05
CA LYS A 67 -16.09 15.23 12.09
C LYS A 67 -16.77 16.59 11.93
N THR A 68 -17.64 16.73 10.94
CA THR A 68 -18.69 17.74 10.96
C THR A 68 -19.65 17.32 12.06
N SER A 69 -19.19 17.45 13.31
CA SER A 69 -20.06 17.88 14.38
C SER A 69 -20.32 19.34 14.08
N VAL A 70 -21.35 19.54 13.26
CA VAL A 70 -22.09 20.79 13.18
C VAL A 70 -22.31 21.24 14.62
N PHE A 71 -21.85 22.43 14.96
CA PHE A 71 -22.29 23.10 16.18
C PHE A 71 -23.81 23.23 16.05
N TYR A 72 -24.55 22.36 16.74
CA TYR A 72 -25.95 22.65 17.03
C TYR A 72 -25.90 23.84 18.00
N ASN A 73 -26.53 24.93 17.57
CA ASN A 73 -26.70 26.17 18.33
C ASN A 73 -27.26 25.87 19.72
#